data_AF-A0A1G2ZA47-F1
#
_entry.id   AF-A0A1G2ZA47-F1
#
_cell.length_a   1.000
_cell.length_b   1.000
_cell.length_c   1.000
_cell.angle_alpha   90.00
_cell.angle_beta   90.00
_cell.angle_gamma   90.00
#
_symmetry.space_group_name_H-M   'P 1'
#
loop_
_entity.id
_entity.type
_entity.pdbx_description
1 polymer ?
#
loop_
_entity_poly.entity_id
_entity_poly.type
_entity_poly.pdbx_seq_one_letter_code
_entity_poly.pdbx_strand_id
1 'polypeptide(L)' 'MKSQEELTKRVLERSKEVDGRRTLTCAQALSFAAEFGVEPIQVGRICDRENVRLGRCQLGCFS' A
#
# COMPACT_ATOMS: atom_id res chain seq x y z
N MET A 1 -5.55 5.15 -19.19
CA MET A 1 -6.29 4.34 -18.18
C MET A 1 -5.21 3.64 -17.34
N LYS A 2 -4.88 4.14 -16.14
CA LYS A 2 -3.86 3.50 -15.31
C LYS A 2 -4.49 2.24 -14.71
N SER A 3 -4.13 1.06 -15.23
CA SER A 3 -4.74 -0.21 -14.83
C SER A 3 -4.45 -0.55 -13.37
N GLN A 4 -5.38 -1.26 -12.70
CA GLN A 4 -5.18 -1.74 -11.32
C GLN A 4 -3.88 -2.56 -11.16
N GLU A 5 -3.44 -3.25 -12.22
CA GLU A 5 -2.20 -4.01 -12.25
C GLU A 5 -0.95 -3.14 -12.03
N GLU A 6 -0.92 -1.92 -12.58
CA GLU A 6 0.18 -0.96 -12.42
C GLU A 6 0.31 -0.54 -10.95
N LEU A 7 -0.83 -0.27 -10.30
CA LEU A 7 -0.88 0.12 -8.89
C LEU A 7 -0.44 -1.04 -7.99
N THR A 8 -0.89 -2.26 -8.27
CA THR A 8 -0.45 -3.47 -7.55
C THR A 8 1.06 -3.64 -7.67
N LYS A 9 1.62 -3.49 -8.87
CA LYS A 9 3.06 -3.61 -9.08
C LYS A 9 3.85 -2.58 -8.26
N ARG A 10 3.41 -1.31 -8.23
CA ARG A 10 4.05 -0.26 -7.42
C ARG A 10 3.97 -0.54 -5.92
N VAL A 11 2.83 -1.04 -5.44
CA VAL A 11 2.65 -1.43 -4.03
C VAL A 11 3.67 -2.52 -3.66
N LEU A 12 3.82 -3.54 -4.51
CA LEU A 12 4.77 -4.63 -4.30
C LEU A 12 6.22 -4.17 -4.35
N GLU A 13 6.60 -3.37 -5.36
CA GLU A 13 7.96 -2.84 -5.52
C GLU A 13 8.41 -1.96 -4.35
N ARG A 14 7.48 -1.21 -3.75
CA ARG A 14 7.80 -0.31 -2.64
C ARG A 14 7.68 -0.96 -1.27
N SER A 15 6.93 -2.06 -1.17
CA SER A 15 6.83 -2.84 0.06
C SER A 15 8.20 -3.35 0.49
N LYS A 16 8.43 -3.40 1.80
CA LYS A 16 9.65 -3.95 2.40
C LYS A 16 9.30 -5.21 3.16
N GLU A 17 10.17 -6.20 3.13
CA GLU A 17 10.01 -7.37 3.99
C GLU A 17 10.39 -7.01 5.42
N VAL A 18 9.49 -7.26 6.36
CA VAL A 18 9.66 -7.07 7.80
C VAL A 18 9.08 -8.31 8.47
N ASP A 19 9.88 -9.00 9.28
CA ASP A 19 9.49 -10.23 9.98
C ASP A 19 8.88 -11.30 9.05
N GLY A 20 9.45 -11.47 7.86
CA GLY A 20 8.99 -12.44 6.86
C GLY A 20 7.67 -12.08 6.18
N ARG A 21 7.18 -10.84 6.33
CA ARG A 21 5.99 -10.33 5.65
C ARG A 21 6.27 -9.03 4.92
N ARG A 22 5.68 -8.87 3.74
CA ARG A 22 5.71 -7.59 3.02
C ARG A 22 4.93 -6.57 3.82
N THR A 23 5.56 -5.42 4.04
CA THR A 23 5.00 -4.31 4.80
C THR A 23 5.17 -3.03 4.00
N LEU A 24 4.10 -2.25 3.91
CA LEU A 24 4.09 -0.92 3.30
C LEU A 24 3.66 0.10 4.36
N THR A 25 4.25 1.29 4.36
CA THR A 25 3.82 2.30 5.34
C THR A 25 2.50 2.96 4.91
N CYS A 26 1.66 3.35 5.87
CA CYS A 26 0.43 4.08 5.54
C CYS A 26 0.69 5.37 4.75
N ALA A 27 1.80 6.07 5.00
CA ALA A 27 2.19 7.24 4.21
C ALA A 27 2.40 6.89 2.73
N GLN A 28 3.09 5.78 2.46
CA GLN A 28 3.33 5.32 1.09
C GLN A 28 2.04 4.91 0.41
N ALA A 29 1.18 4.16 1.10
CA ALA A 29 -0.13 3.76 0.56
C ALA A 29 -1.00 4.98 0.19
N LEU A 30 -1.04 6.00 1.06
CA LEU A 30 -1.76 7.26 0.78
C LEU A 30 -1.13 8.06 -0.36
N SER A 31 0.21 8.11 -0.42
CA SER A 31 0.92 8.77 -1.53
C SER A 31 0.61 8.11 -2.86
N PHE A 32 0.53 6.77 -2.91
CA PHE A 32 0.14 6.05 -4.13
C PHE A 32 -1.31 6.33 -4.52
N ALA A 33 -2.21 6.41 -3.55
CA ALA A 33 -3.59 6.78 -3.82
C ALA A 33 -3.66 8.14 -4.53
N ALA A 34 -2.91 9.13 -4.03
CA ALA A 34 -2.83 10.46 -4.64
C ALA A 34 -2.16 10.45 -6.03
N GLU A 35 -1.05 9.73 -6.23
CA GLU A 35 -0.33 9.67 -7.51
C GLU A 35 -1.16 9.00 -8.62
N PHE A 36 -1.97 8.01 -8.26
CA PHE A 36 -2.82 7.28 -9.18
C PHE A 36 -4.23 7.88 -9.32
N GLY A 37 -4.59 8.86 -8.49
CA GLY A 37 -5.93 9.47 -8.49
C GLY A 37 -7.02 8.49 -8.07
N VAL A 38 -6.66 7.56 -7.18
CA VAL A 38 -7.54 6.49 -6.67
C VAL A 38 -7.85 6.73 -5.20
N GLU A 39 -8.91 6.12 -4.70
CA GLU A 39 -9.22 6.23 -3.28
C GLU A 39 -8.24 5.40 -2.44
N PRO A 40 -7.83 5.86 -1.24
CA PRO A 40 -6.95 5.08 -0.35
C PRO A 40 -7.45 3.68 -0.05
N ILE A 41 -8.78 3.50 0.00
CA ILE A 41 -9.39 2.18 0.21
C ILE A 41 -9.08 1.19 -0.94
N GLN A 42 -8.87 1.68 -2.16
CA GLN A 42 -8.46 0.82 -3.28
C GLN A 42 -7.03 0.31 -3.09
N VAL A 43 -6.12 1.17 -2.62
CA VAL A 43 -4.75 0.76 -2.26
C VAL A 43 -4.78 -0.22 -1.09
N GLY A 44 -5.62 0.03 -0.08
CA GLY A 44 -5.84 -0.90 1.05
C GLY A 44 -6.31 -2.28 0.60
N ARG A 45 -7.31 -2.35 -0.28
CA ARG A 45 -7.79 -3.62 -0.87
C ARG A 45 -6.72 -4.38 -1.64
N ILE A 46 -5.84 -3.66 -2.33
CA ILE A 46 -4.69 -4.26 -3.03
C ILE A 46 -3.70 -4.82 -2.00
N CYS A 47 -3.39 -4.05 -0.95
CA CYS A 47 -2.51 -4.53 0.12
C CYS A 47 -3.06 -5.80 0.77
N ASP A 48 -4.35 -5.84 1.10
CA ASP A 48 -5.00 -7.02 1.69
C ASP A 48 -4.93 -8.24 0.74
N ARG A 49 -5.22 -8.04 -0.55
CA ARG A 49 -5.17 -9.11 -1.57
C ARG A 49 -3.76 -9.68 -1.74
N GLU A 50 -2.75 -8.80 -1.75
CA GLU A 50 -1.35 -9.17 -1.94
C GLU A 50 -0.64 -9.56 -0.63
N ASN A 51 -1.37 -9.70 0.48
CA ASN A 51 -0.82 -10.00 1.80
C ASN A 51 0.28 -9.01 2.25
N VAL A 52 0.14 -7.74 1.86
CA VAL A 52 1.00 -6.64 2.28
C VAL A 52 0.41 -6.00 3.54
N ARG A 53 1.12 -6.09 4.65
CA ARG A 53 0.74 -5.45 5.91
C ARG A 53 0.94 -3.94 5.81
N LEU A 54 -0.07 -3.17 6.22
CA LEU A 54 0.12 -1.73 6.46
C LEU A 54 0.72 -1.51 7.85
N GLY A 55 1.86 -0.83 7.89
CA GLY A 55 2.55 -0.44 9.13
C GLY A 55 2.76 1.07 9.23
N ARG A 56 3.24 1.55 10.38
CA ARG A 56 3.53 2.98 10.61
C ARG A 56 2.37 3.89 10.19
N CYS A 57 1.22 3.70 10.85
CA CYS A 57 0.03 4.49 10.56
C CYS A 57 0.29 5.98 10.75
N GLN A 58 -0.08 6.80 9.78
CA GLN A 58 0.04 8.26 9.89
C GLN A 58 -0.86 8.85 10.99
N LEU A 59 -1.93 8.12 11.34
CA LEU A 59 -2.84 8.49 12.42
C LEU A 59 -2.42 7.88 13.78
N GLY A 60 -1.32 7.12 13.82
CA GLY A 60 -0.83 6.46 15.04
C GLY A 60 -1.55 5.15 15.42
N CYS A 61 -2.47 4.65 14.58
CA CYS A 61 -3.25 3.44 14.90
C CYS A 61 -2.44 2.13 14.85
N PHE A 62 -1.32 2.10 14.12
CA PHE A 62 -0.52 0.89 13.89
C PHE A 62 0.97 1.22 14.00
N SER A 63 1.69 0.45 14.81
CA SER A 63 3.15 0.45 14.94
C SER A 63 3.79 -0.54 13.98
#